data_AF-M6GIY9-F1
#
_entry.id   AF-M6GIY9-F1
#
_cell.length_a   1.000
_cell.length_b   1.000
_cell.length_c   1.000
_cell.angle_alpha   90.00
_cell.angle_beta   90.00
_cell.angle_gamma   90.00
#
_symmetry.space_group_name_H-M   'P 1'
#
loop_
_entity.id
_entity.type
_entity.pdbx_description
1 polymer ?
#
loop_
_entity_poly.entity_id
_entity_poly.type
_entity_poly.pdbx_seq_one_letter_code
_entity_poly.pdbx_strand_id
1 'polypeptide(L)'
;MLRNLFFFFCLVTHPIFSTSITFLPGKMDGRLPVTLERIDDRSQEISKFGAFYANLLLRARVDTTEKVRDKEIFNKFKNSHFAKEDFLKICSELSTDFLVRDELGFQNNITLDRTLYDCSQRRLEEFHLSEKSDLFILMRSMTERSFPWIPSKKRQTIASVSNQSSRELIFVIDLSPSFQREREEWVRFVKNTSWDSLTGIRIVTFSEGKISILPKASSLAELRTQIGSLKSFGKSNLDDLSEALLNIKRSLVGSVSKSQEVVILTNAKGKIPNPALASSIQNLQTSGYRVLLFTASYFSASQTRYYKGIFPKGNLFDITYFRKISTTKDSKTLIFRGRQIYFTYSNVSPNQAIDESSLNKVSYSGKYMESESINPLNFMEIYSELTGDKIFTSDTLQTNLTFLLSGVLLKDEFREGNETEVLVKSGEKAYWIFLPQGMKIPQVDEQVQYQTRYVPSANSVDGVVNVANLTENYKISPSQILECTPIQVRNYFQNTNKSSFECIIRGRVLQVKGL
;
A
#
# COMPACT_ATOMS: atom_id res chain seq x y z
N MET A 1 -6.49 60.51 10.07
CA MET A 1 -7.50 59.43 10.15
C MET A 1 -7.13 58.12 9.44
N LEU A 2 -5.96 57.98 8.78
CA LEU A 2 -5.54 56.69 8.19
C LEU A 2 -4.71 55.77 9.13
N ARG A 3 -4.31 56.26 10.31
CA ARG A 3 -3.34 55.56 11.18
C ARG A 3 -3.97 54.51 12.10
N ASN A 4 -5.30 54.52 12.26
CA ASN A 4 -6.04 53.57 13.09
C ASN A 4 -6.71 52.43 12.29
N LEU A 5 -6.70 52.47 10.95
CA LEU A 5 -7.28 51.40 10.12
C LEU A 5 -6.29 50.24 9.92
N PHE A 6 -4.99 50.50 10.07
CA PHE A 6 -3.94 49.48 9.86
C PHE A 6 -3.73 48.56 11.08
N PHE A 7 -4.17 48.99 12.27
CA PHE A 7 -4.04 48.18 13.50
C PHE A 7 -5.10 47.08 13.64
N PHE A 8 -6.15 47.09 12.81
CA PHE A 8 -7.20 46.06 12.84
C PHE A 8 -6.97 44.92 11.82
N PHE A 9 -6.06 45.09 10.86
CA PHE A 9 -5.73 44.07 9.87
C PHE A 9 -4.49 43.22 10.20
N CYS A 10 -3.85 43.47 11.36
CA CYS A 10 -2.72 42.69 11.86
C CYS A 10 -3.07 41.85 13.10
N LEU A 11 -4.34 41.49 13.31
CA LEU A 11 -4.71 40.39 14.18
C LEU A 11 -4.46 39.08 13.44
N VAL A 12 -3.19 38.68 13.51
CA VAL A 12 -2.67 37.31 13.59
C VAL A 12 -3.70 36.23 13.24
N THR A 13 -3.47 35.65 12.07
CA THR A 13 -4.04 34.42 11.52
C THR A 13 -3.77 33.20 12.43
N HIS A 14 -4.41 33.15 13.59
CA HIS A 14 -4.62 31.92 14.32
C HIS A 14 -6.04 31.44 14.04
N PRO A 15 -6.27 30.17 13.70
CA PRO A 15 -7.61 29.64 13.68
C PRO A 15 -8.11 29.67 15.12
N ILE A 16 -8.91 30.68 15.46
CA ILE A 16 -9.66 30.70 16.71
C ILE A 16 -10.65 29.55 16.55
N PHE A 17 -10.34 28.40 17.15
CA PHE A 17 -11.30 27.31 17.28
C PHE A 17 -12.46 27.85 18.12
N SER A 18 -13.55 28.28 17.47
CA SER A 18 -14.71 28.84 18.17
C SER A 18 -15.52 27.78 18.91
N THR A 19 -15.15 26.51 18.78
CA THR A 19 -15.91 25.38 19.32
C THR A 19 -14.99 24.36 19.95
N SER A 20 -15.32 23.97 21.17
CA SER A 20 -14.65 23.00 22.01
C SER A 20 -15.55 21.78 22.26
N ILE A 21 -14.99 20.59 22.09
CA ILE A 21 -15.69 19.32 22.22
C ILE A 21 -14.91 18.46 23.21
N THR A 22 -15.57 18.02 24.28
CA THR A 22 -14.96 17.11 25.25
C THR A 22 -15.66 15.76 25.23
N PHE A 23 -14.89 14.70 25.00
CA PHE A 23 -15.37 13.33 25.07
C PHE A 23 -15.29 12.81 26.50
N LEU A 24 -16.44 12.39 27.02
CA LEU A 24 -16.62 11.73 28.31
C LEU A 24 -16.34 10.22 28.18
N PRO A 25 -16.07 9.53 29.31
CA PRO A 25 -15.95 8.08 29.30
C PRO A 25 -17.19 7.43 28.70
N GLY A 26 -16.97 6.43 27.85
CA GLY A 26 -18.02 5.68 27.18
C GLY A 26 -18.28 4.31 27.80
N LYS A 27 -19.07 3.51 27.08
CA LYS A 27 -19.35 2.11 27.43
C LYS A 27 -19.19 1.18 26.23
N MET A 28 -18.67 -0.01 26.46
CA MET A 28 -18.48 -1.07 25.46
C MET A 28 -19.11 -2.35 25.97
N ASP A 29 -20.09 -2.88 25.25
CA ASP A 29 -20.83 -4.08 25.61
C ASP A 29 -20.85 -5.12 24.49
N GLY A 30 -21.18 -6.37 24.85
CA GLY A 30 -21.38 -7.47 23.91
C GLY A 30 -20.14 -8.36 23.72
N ARG A 31 -20.09 -9.08 22.59
CA ARG A 31 -18.98 -10.00 22.25
C ARG A 31 -17.84 -9.21 21.61
N LEU A 32 -16.98 -8.65 22.44
CA LEU A 32 -15.86 -7.82 22.01
C LEU A 32 -14.84 -8.63 21.18
N PRO A 33 -14.24 -8.03 20.14
CA PRO A 33 -13.04 -8.57 19.51
C PRO A 33 -11.89 -8.71 20.52
N VAL A 34 -11.05 -9.74 20.36
CA VAL A 34 -9.90 -10.03 21.23
C VAL A 34 -8.98 -8.82 21.45
N THR A 35 -8.85 -7.94 20.45
CA THR A 35 -8.07 -6.71 20.55
C THR A 35 -8.63 -5.70 21.55
N LEU A 36 -9.96 -5.63 21.70
CA LEU A 36 -10.63 -4.75 22.65
C LEU A 36 -10.78 -5.39 24.04
N GLU A 37 -10.83 -6.73 24.12
CA GLU A 37 -10.90 -7.45 25.40
C GLU A 37 -9.67 -7.17 26.30
N ARG A 38 -8.50 -7.03 25.68
CA ARG A 38 -7.20 -6.80 26.34
C ARG A 38 -6.98 -5.38 26.85
N ILE A 39 -7.92 -4.47 26.58
CA ILE A 39 -7.85 -3.09 27.03
C ILE A 39 -8.40 -3.00 28.45
N ASP A 40 -7.58 -2.47 29.38
CA ASP A 40 -7.93 -2.34 30.80
C ASP A 40 -9.02 -1.29 31.05
N ASP A 41 -8.86 -0.05 30.56
CA ASP A 41 -9.86 1.04 30.70
C ASP A 41 -10.61 1.30 29.39
N ARG A 42 -11.55 0.41 29.06
CA ARG A 42 -12.34 0.48 27.82
C ARG A 42 -13.17 1.75 27.73
N SER A 43 -13.71 2.24 28.85
CA SER A 43 -14.50 3.47 28.89
C SER A 43 -13.70 4.67 28.41
N GLN A 44 -12.43 4.78 28.82
CA GLN A 44 -11.53 5.83 28.34
C GLN A 44 -11.03 5.59 26.91
N GLU A 45 -10.87 4.34 26.49
CA GLU A 45 -10.43 4.08 25.11
C GLU A 45 -11.48 4.49 24.07
N ILE A 46 -12.77 4.35 24.37
CA ILE A 46 -13.84 4.83 23.47
C ILE A 46 -13.80 6.36 23.35
N SER A 47 -13.60 7.07 24.46
CA SER A 47 -13.58 8.54 24.46
C SER A 47 -12.43 9.06 23.60
N LYS A 48 -11.24 8.47 23.72
CA LYS A 48 -10.07 8.75 22.88
C LYS A 48 -10.31 8.40 21.41
N PHE A 49 -11.00 7.29 21.14
CA PHE A 49 -11.34 6.87 19.78
C PHE A 49 -12.29 7.85 19.09
N GLY A 50 -13.33 8.31 19.78
CA GLY A 50 -14.23 9.36 19.29
C GLY A 50 -13.50 10.70 19.10
N ALA A 51 -12.69 11.10 20.09
CA ALA A 51 -11.90 12.32 20.05
C ALA A 51 -10.91 12.35 18.87
N PHE A 52 -10.31 11.21 18.52
CA PHE A 52 -9.46 11.10 17.33
C PHE A 52 -10.22 11.50 16.06
N TYR A 53 -11.41 10.95 15.82
CA TYR A 53 -12.17 11.26 14.60
C TYR A 53 -12.69 12.70 14.61
N ALA A 54 -13.11 13.23 15.76
CA ALA A 54 -13.48 14.63 15.87
C ALA A 54 -12.28 15.55 15.57
N ASN A 55 -11.10 15.27 16.14
CA ASN A 55 -9.89 16.05 15.86
C ASN A 55 -9.45 15.89 14.39
N LEU A 56 -9.63 14.72 13.80
CA LEU A 56 -9.30 14.43 12.41
C LEU A 56 -10.20 15.19 11.44
N LEU A 57 -11.51 15.27 11.72
CA LEU A 57 -12.52 15.74 10.78
C LEU A 57 -12.94 17.19 10.99
N LEU A 58 -12.91 17.69 12.23
CA LEU A 58 -13.56 18.95 12.61
C LEU A 58 -12.54 20.04 12.93
N ARG A 59 -12.85 21.29 12.59
CA ARG A 59 -12.13 22.48 13.05
C ARG A 59 -12.61 22.88 14.43
N ALA A 60 -12.36 22.02 15.40
CA ALA A 60 -12.69 22.24 16.82
C ALA A 60 -11.49 21.93 17.70
N ARG A 61 -11.48 22.51 18.91
CA ARG A 61 -10.60 22.05 19.98
C ARG A 61 -11.24 20.78 20.56
N VAL A 62 -10.55 19.65 20.43
CA VAL A 62 -11.07 18.35 20.88
C VAL A 62 -10.21 17.84 22.03
N ASP A 63 -10.87 17.54 23.13
CA ASP A 63 -10.24 17.04 24.36
C ASP A 63 -10.97 15.78 24.87
N THR A 64 -10.29 15.01 25.71
CA THR A 64 -10.84 13.88 26.47
C THR A 64 -10.68 14.17 27.95
N THR A 65 -11.62 13.74 28.79
CA THR A 65 -11.48 13.89 30.24
C THR A 65 -11.22 12.55 30.94
N GLU A 66 -10.16 12.52 31.73
CA GLU A 66 -9.79 11.34 32.55
C GLU A 66 -10.34 11.44 33.99
N LYS A 67 -10.73 12.64 34.41
CA LYS A 67 -11.27 12.92 35.74
C LYS A 67 -12.07 14.21 35.76
N VAL A 68 -13.10 14.24 36.60
CA VAL A 68 -13.80 15.47 37.03
C VAL A 68 -13.87 15.46 38.56
N ARG A 69 -14.13 16.62 39.18
CA ARG A 69 -14.21 16.77 40.64
C ARG A 69 -15.26 15.87 41.25
N ASP A 70 -16.43 15.79 40.61
CA ASP A 70 -17.51 14.91 41.00
C ASP A 70 -17.30 13.49 40.46
N LYS A 71 -16.56 12.67 41.23
CA LYS A 71 -16.23 11.29 40.86
C LYS A 71 -17.47 10.40 40.71
N GLU A 72 -18.54 10.68 41.45
CA GLU A 72 -19.76 9.88 41.40
C GLU A 72 -20.45 10.08 40.06
N ILE A 73 -20.63 11.33 39.65
CA ILE A 73 -21.15 11.69 38.33
C ILE A 73 -20.25 11.15 37.23
N PHE A 74 -18.93 11.23 37.37
CA PHE A 74 -18.00 10.68 36.39
C PHE A 74 -18.18 9.17 36.16
N ASN A 75 -18.40 8.42 37.26
CA ASN A 75 -18.60 6.98 37.21
C ASN A 75 -19.95 6.58 36.60
N LYS A 76 -20.96 7.46 36.66
CA LYS A 76 -22.23 7.25 35.95
C LYS A 76 -22.03 7.15 34.44
N PHE A 77 -21.19 8.01 33.86
CA PHE A 77 -20.92 8.03 32.41
C PHE A 77 -20.14 6.81 31.89
N LYS A 78 -19.33 6.17 32.74
CA LYS A 78 -18.67 4.88 32.42
C LYS A 78 -19.67 3.75 32.20
N ASN A 79 -20.88 3.90 32.73
CA ASN A 79 -22.00 2.98 32.58
C ASN A 79 -23.09 3.63 31.71
N SER A 80 -24.33 3.13 31.76
CA SER A 80 -25.49 3.71 31.04
C SER A 80 -26.47 4.44 31.97
N HIS A 81 -26.07 4.77 33.20
CA HIS A 81 -26.97 5.35 34.22
C HIS A 81 -26.65 6.82 34.47
N PHE A 82 -27.03 7.70 33.54
CA PHE A 82 -26.87 9.14 33.69
C PHE A 82 -28.17 9.87 33.35
N ALA A 83 -28.37 11.03 33.97
CA ALA A 83 -29.48 11.93 33.69
C ALA A 83 -28.99 13.19 32.94
N LYS A 84 -29.91 13.94 32.34
CA LYS A 84 -29.57 15.20 31.65
C LYS A 84 -28.87 16.19 32.60
N GLU A 85 -29.22 16.17 33.87
CA GLU A 85 -28.67 17.01 34.94
C GLU A 85 -27.21 16.68 35.24
N ASP A 86 -26.76 15.45 34.99
CA ASP A 86 -25.37 15.05 35.17
C ASP A 86 -24.46 15.76 34.15
N PHE A 87 -24.93 15.96 32.90
CA PHE A 87 -24.20 16.73 31.89
C PHE A 87 -24.10 18.22 32.26
N LEU A 88 -25.17 18.83 32.77
CA LEU A 88 -25.18 20.23 33.20
C LEU A 88 -24.08 20.53 34.23
N LYS A 89 -23.92 19.63 35.21
CA LYS A 89 -22.89 19.76 36.24
C LYS A 89 -21.49 19.69 35.63
N ILE A 90 -21.24 18.76 34.72
CA ILE A 90 -19.95 18.65 34.03
C ILE A 90 -19.65 19.87 33.15
N CYS A 91 -20.65 20.39 32.42
CA CYS A 91 -20.47 21.59 31.58
C CYS A 91 -19.92 22.77 32.38
N SER A 92 -20.40 22.96 33.62
CA SER A 92 -19.93 24.03 34.50
C SER A 92 -18.47 23.86 34.96
N GLU A 93 -17.96 22.62 34.96
CA GLU A 93 -16.59 22.31 35.38
C GLU A 93 -15.59 22.40 34.23
N LEU A 94 -15.93 21.84 33.06
CA LEU A 94 -14.97 21.63 31.96
C LEU A 94 -14.86 22.81 30.99
N SER A 95 -15.74 23.82 31.08
CA SER A 95 -15.73 25.00 30.21
C SER A 95 -15.63 24.64 28.71
N THR A 96 -16.47 23.68 28.28
CA THR A 96 -16.53 23.15 26.91
C THR A 96 -17.89 23.46 26.29
N ASP A 97 -17.96 23.59 24.97
CA ASP A 97 -19.22 23.88 24.27
C ASP A 97 -20.08 22.61 24.13
N PHE A 98 -19.44 21.49 23.82
CA PHE A 98 -20.10 20.20 23.66
C PHE A 98 -19.48 19.12 24.56
N LEU A 99 -20.35 18.33 25.18
CA LEU A 99 -20.00 17.06 25.82
C LEU A 99 -20.49 15.90 24.97
N VAL A 100 -19.65 14.90 24.78
CA VAL A 100 -19.97 13.72 23.98
C VAL A 100 -19.77 12.47 24.81
N ARG A 101 -20.72 11.54 24.76
CA ARG A 101 -20.57 10.20 25.35
C ARG A 101 -20.99 9.16 24.32
N ASP A 102 -20.14 8.16 24.13
CA ASP A 102 -20.32 7.08 23.16
C ASP A 102 -20.57 5.73 23.85
N GLU A 103 -21.48 4.92 23.30
CA GLU A 103 -21.72 3.53 23.69
C GLU A 103 -21.65 2.61 22.47
N LEU A 104 -20.79 1.60 22.56
CA LEU A 104 -20.54 0.63 21.50
C LEU A 104 -21.10 -0.74 21.87
N GLY A 105 -21.94 -1.30 21.01
CA GLY A 105 -22.48 -2.64 21.13
C GLY A 105 -21.90 -3.60 20.10
N PHE A 106 -21.36 -4.73 20.53
CA PHE A 106 -20.83 -5.78 19.66
C PHE A 106 -21.72 -7.02 19.70
N GLN A 107 -22.58 -7.19 18.68
CA GLN A 107 -23.41 -8.37 18.51
C GLN A 107 -23.22 -8.96 17.10
N ASN A 108 -24.29 -9.17 16.33
CA ASN A 108 -24.20 -9.55 14.92
C ASN A 108 -23.72 -8.39 14.03
N ASN A 109 -24.04 -7.16 14.43
CA ASN A 109 -23.52 -5.92 13.89
C ASN A 109 -22.86 -5.13 15.03
N ILE A 110 -22.02 -4.15 14.67
CA ILE A 110 -21.47 -3.16 15.59
C ILE A 110 -22.45 -1.98 15.62
N THR A 111 -22.94 -1.60 16.80
CA THR A 111 -23.78 -0.42 17.01
C THR A 111 -23.01 0.67 17.75
N LEU A 112 -23.29 1.92 17.42
CA LEU A 112 -22.75 3.09 18.11
C LEU A 112 -23.89 4.05 18.44
N ASP A 113 -24.09 4.28 19.73
CA ASP A 113 -24.97 5.28 20.30
C ASP A 113 -24.14 6.45 20.80
N ARG A 114 -24.43 7.66 20.31
CA ARG A 114 -23.75 8.89 20.72
C ARG A 114 -24.76 9.84 21.36
N THR A 115 -24.50 10.21 22.61
CA THR A 115 -25.19 11.31 23.29
C THR A 115 -24.33 12.56 23.18
N LEU A 116 -24.89 13.60 22.55
CA LEU A 116 -24.29 14.92 22.40
C LEU A 116 -25.04 15.92 23.27
N TYR A 117 -24.34 16.64 24.12
CA TYR A 117 -24.92 17.68 24.97
C TYR A 117 -24.29 19.04 24.65
N ASP A 118 -25.12 19.99 24.23
CA ASP A 118 -24.75 21.40 24.02
C ASP A 118 -24.83 22.13 25.37
N CYS A 119 -23.66 22.52 25.91
CA CYS A 119 -23.56 23.20 27.19
C CYS A 119 -24.15 24.63 27.16
N SER A 120 -24.15 25.28 25.99
CA SER A 120 -24.68 26.63 25.81
C SER A 120 -26.21 26.63 25.69
N GLN A 121 -26.75 25.73 24.87
CA GLN A 121 -28.19 25.62 24.63
C GLN A 121 -28.92 24.70 25.62
N ARG A 122 -28.17 23.97 26.46
CA ARG A 122 -28.67 22.96 27.40
C ARG A 122 -29.53 21.89 26.72
N ARG A 123 -29.14 21.53 25.50
CA ARG A 123 -29.85 20.61 24.62
C ARG A 123 -29.10 19.27 24.55
N LEU A 124 -29.85 18.19 24.63
CA LEU A 124 -29.34 16.84 24.48
C LEU A 124 -29.85 16.27 23.15
N GLU A 125 -28.96 15.69 22.37
CA GLU A 125 -29.23 15.03 21.10
C GLU A 125 -28.64 13.62 21.13
N GLU A 126 -29.34 12.66 20.53
CA GLU A 126 -28.92 11.27 20.48
C GLU A 126 -28.84 10.80 19.03
N PHE A 127 -27.78 10.08 18.73
CA PHE A 127 -27.51 9.54 17.41
C PHE A 127 -27.25 8.05 17.51
N HIS A 128 -27.86 7.28 16.61
CA HIS A 128 -27.67 5.83 16.52
C HIS A 128 -27.18 5.46 15.11
N LEU A 129 -26.11 4.66 15.05
CA LEU A 129 -25.62 4.04 13.81
C LEU A 129 -25.30 2.57 14.03
N SER A 130 -25.34 1.80 12.94
CA SER A 130 -24.87 0.42 12.93
C SER A 130 -24.06 0.13 11.67
N GLU A 131 -23.07 -0.75 11.80
CA GLU A 131 -22.22 -1.22 10.71
C GLU A 131 -21.95 -2.72 10.88
N LYS A 132 -21.81 -3.47 9.79
CA LYS A 132 -21.67 -4.93 9.87
C LYS A 132 -20.37 -5.37 10.56
N SER A 133 -19.25 -4.74 10.24
CA SER A 133 -17.94 -5.22 10.69
C SER A 133 -16.83 -4.17 10.83
N ASP A 134 -17.06 -2.92 10.42
CA ASP A 134 -16.00 -1.90 10.43
C ASP A 134 -16.28 -0.79 11.45
N LEU A 135 -15.69 -0.96 12.64
CA LEU A 135 -15.77 -0.01 13.74
C LEU A 135 -15.20 1.38 13.38
N PHE A 136 -14.19 1.44 12.51
CA PHE A 136 -13.51 2.69 12.12
C PHE A 136 -14.41 3.54 11.23
N ILE A 137 -15.08 2.91 10.25
CA ILE A 137 -16.10 3.59 9.43
C ILE A 137 -17.25 4.09 10.32
N LEU A 138 -17.72 3.24 11.25
CA LEU A 138 -18.84 3.55 12.10
C LEU A 138 -18.57 4.81 12.92
N MET A 139 -17.42 4.88 13.60
CA MET A 139 -17.04 6.03 14.42
C MET A 139 -16.79 7.31 13.58
N ARG A 140 -16.18 7.16 12.40
CA ARG A 140 -16.00 8.26 11.45
C ARG A 140 -17.36 8.83 11.02
N SER A 141 -18.26 7.96 10.57
CA SER A 141 -19.59 8.34 10.08
C SER A 141 -20.45 8.96 11.18
N MET A 142 -20.33 8.44 12.41
CA MET A 142 -20.99 9.02 13.58
C MET A 142 -20.54 10.47 13.81
N THR A 143 -19.24 10.72 13.69
CA THR A 143 -18.67 12.06 13.88
C THR A 143 -19.09 13.03 12.78
N GLU A 144 -19.12 12.60 11.52
CA GLU A 144 -19.61 13.42 10.41
C GLU A 144 -21.10 13.76 10.56
N ARG A 145 -21.91 12.82 11.08
CA ARG A 145 -23.35 13.03 11.30
C ARG A 145 -23.68 13.83 12.56
N SER A 146 -22.92 13.69 13.65
CA SER A 146 -23.22 14.35 14.92
C SER A 146 -22.82 15.82 14.96
N PHE A 147 -22.00 16.28 14.01
CA PHE A 147 -21.49 17.66 13.98
C PHE A 147 -21.61 18.33 12.60
N PRO A 148 -22.79 18.38 11.96
CA PRO A 148 -22.94 18.90 10.61
C PRO A 148 -22.67 20.43 10.52
N TRP A 149 -22.76 21.13 11.65
CA TRP A 149 -22.61 22.58 11.77
C TRP A 149 -21.16 23.01 12.01
N ILE A 150 -20.31 22.11 12.50
CA ILE A 150 -18.91 22.43 12.80
C ILE A 150 -18.11 22.36 11.49
N PRO A 151 -17.38 23.42 11.10
CA PRO A 151 -16.61 23.41 9.87
C PRO A 151 -15.64 22.23 9.82
N SER A 152 -15.68 21.45 8.75
CA SER A 152 -14.74 20.34 8.56
C SER A 152 -13.33 20.86 8.28
N LYS A 153 -12.31 20.14 8.74
CA LYS A 153 -10.93 20.34 8.29
C LYS A 153 -10.91 20.04 6.80
N LYS A 154 -10.65 21.06 5.96
CA LYS A 154 -10.25 20.88 4.56
C LYS A 154 -8.95 20.09 4.53
N ARG A 155 -9.01 18.76 4.70
CA ARG A 155 -7.91 17.90 4.27
C ARG A 155 -7.90 17.93 2.75
N GLN A 156 -6.71 17.94 2.16
CA GLN A 156 -6.44 17.86 0.72
C GLN A 156 -6.97 16.55 0.08
N THR A 157 -7.94 15.87 0.69
CA THR A 157 -8.59 14.65 0.22
C THR A 157 -9.35 14.82 -1.10
N ILE A 158 -9.75 16.03 -1.49
CA ILE A 158 -10.46 16.21 -2.77
C ILE A 158 -9.48 16.53 -3.91
N ALA A 159 -8.43 17.32 -3.68
CA ALA A 159 -7.48 17.68 -4.75
C ALA A 159 -6.53 16.53 -5.12
N SER A 160 -6.17 15.65 -4.19
CA SER A 160 -5.34 14.48 -4.51
C SER A 160 -6.13 13.35 -5.16
N VAL A 161 -7.43 13.20 -4.84
CA VAL A 161 -8.31 12.21 -5.46
C VAL A 161 -8.89 12.72 -6.79
N SER A 162 -9.11 14.02 -6.96
CA SER A 162 -9.61 14.58 -8.23
C SER A 162 -8.60 14.51 -9.38
N ASN A 163 -7.31 14.36 -9.06
CA ASN A 163 -6.25 14.16 -10.05
C ASN A 163 -5.87 12.68 -10.25
N GLN A 164 -6.46 11.73 -9.52
CA GLN A 164 -6.25 10.31 -9.77
C GLN A 164 -7.05 9.90 -11.01
N SER A 165 -6.40 9.94 -12.17
CA SER A 165 -6.93 9.35 -13.39
C SER A 165 -7.15 7.85 -13.16
N SER A 166 -8.35 7.35 -13.43
CA SER A 166 -8.58 5.89 -13.38
C SER A 166 -7.57 5.20 -14.30
N ARG A 167 -6.88 4.18 -13.77
CA ARG A 167 -5.85 3.43 -14.48
C ARG A 167 -6.39 2.08 -14.91
N GLU A 168 -5.97 1.60 -16.07
CA GLU A 168 -6.25 0.23 -16.49
C GLU A 168 -4.96 -0.51 -16.81
N LEU A 169 -4.79 -1.66 -16.18
CA LEU A 169 -3.68 -2.59 -16.39
C LEU A 169 -4.17 -3.79 -17.20
N ILE A 170 -3.56 -4.02 -18.35
CA ILE A 170 -3.81 -5.19 -19.19
C ILE A 170 -2.57 -6.09 -19.10
N PHE A 171 -2.66 -7.16 -18.32
CA PHE A 171 -1.60 -8.15 -18.24
C PHE A 171 -1.71 -9.15 -19.40
N VAL A 172 -0.67 -9.26 -20.22
CA VAL A 172 -0.57 -10.23 -21.32
C VAL A 172 0.35 -11.36 -20.87
N ILE A 173 -0.25 -12.51 -20.53
CA ILE A 173 0.40 -13.63 -19.83
C ILE A 173 0.65 -14.80 -20.78
N ASP A 174 1.90 -15.21 -20.85
CA ASP A 174 2.33 -16.42 -21.53
C ASP A 174 1.92 -17.69 -20.75
N LEU A 175 1.13 -18.56 -21.39
CA LEU A 175 0.70 -19.84 -20.81
C LEU A 175 1.64 -21.00 -21.14
N SER A 176 2.75 -20.78 -21.85
CA SER A 176 3.70 -21.86 -22.09
C SER A 176 4.26 -22.46 -20.78
N PRO A 177 4.56 -23.76 -20.74
CA PRO A 177 5.22 -24.38 -19.58
C PRO A 177 6.57 -23.74 -19.23
N SER A 178 7.29 -23.22 -20.23
CA SER A 178 8.58 -22.56 -20.04
C SER A 178 8.52 -21.27 -19.23
N PHE A 179 7.34 -20.67 -19.08
CA PHE A 179 7.12 -19.44 -18.31
C PHE A 179 6.32 -19.66 -17.01
N GLN A 180 6.12 -20.92 -16.60
CA GLN A 180 5.27 -21.25 -15.45
C GLN A 180 5.75 -20.61 -14.15
N ARG A 181 7.06 -20.58 -13.88
CA ARG A 181 7.62 -20.08 -12.61
C ARG A 181 7.36 -18.59 -12.44
N GLU A 182 7.64 -17.83 -13.49
CA GLU A 182 7.43 -16.38 -13.55
C GLU A 182 5.95 -16.07 -13.44
N ARG A 183 5.09 -16.85 -14.09
CA ARG A 183 3.64 -16.73 -13.96
C ARG A 183 3.16 -16.98 -12.54
N GLU A 184 3.65 -18.02 -11.85
CA GLU A 184 3.30 -18.29 -10.45
C GLU A 184 3.74 -17.17 -9.50
N GLU A 185 4.91 -16.57 -9.76
CA GLU A 185 5.36 -15.40 -9.01
C GLU A 185 4.49 -14.17 -9.29
N TRP A 186 4.14 -13.91 -10.56
CA TRP A 186 3.18 -12.86 -10.90
C TRP A 186 1.81 -13.08 -10.23
N VAL A 187 1.30 -14.31 -10.19
CA VAL A 187 0.06 -14.63 -9.47
C VAL A 187 0.18 -14.27 -8.00
N ARG A 188 1.31 -14.59 -7.35
CA ARG A 188 1.58 -14.20 -5.95
C ARG A 188 1.64 -12.68 -5.79
N PHE A 189 2.31 -11.97 -6.69
CA PHE A 189 2.33 -10.51 -6.73
C PHE A 189 0.92 -9.94 -6.80
N VAL A 190 0.10 -10.34 -7.79
CA VAL A 190 -1.28 -9.82 -7.94
C VAL A 190 -2.15 -10.09 -6.71
N LYS A 191 -1.99 -11.25 -6.06
CA LYS A 191 -2.74 -11.62 -4.84
C LYS A 191 -2.38 -10.78 -3.62
N ASN A 192 -1.10 -10.43 -3.51
CA ASN A 192 -0.51 -9.76 -2.35
C ASN A 192 -0.45 -8.24 -2.51
N THR A 193 -0.49 -7.75 -3.76
CA THR A 193 -0.60 -6.33 -4.06
C THR A 193 -1.98 -5.82 -3.71
N SER A 194 -1.99 -4.70 -3.01
CA SER A 194 -3.19 -3.93 -2.78
C SER A 194 -3.31 -2.88 -3.89
N TRP A 195 -4.37 -3.00 -4.66
CA TRP A 195 -4.64 -2.16 -5.82
C TRP A 195 -5.53 -0.97 -5.43
N ASP A 196 -5.30 0.20 -6.03
CA ASP A 196 -6.22 1.33 -5.90
C ASP A 196 -7.60 0.92 -6.44
N SER A 197 -8.67 1.35 -5.77
CA SER A 197 -10.07 1.14 -6.19
C SER A 197 -10.38 1.58 -7.62
N LEU A 198 -9.64 2.56 -8.17
CA LEU A 198 -9.77 3.08 -9.52
C LEU A 198 -8.88 2.33 -10.53
N THR A 199 -8.06 1.37 -10.08
CA THR A 199 -7.24 0.51 -10.95
C THR A 199 -8.06 -0.68 -11.45
N GLY A 200 -8.40 -0.65 -12.73
CA GLY A 200 -8.98 -1.81 -13.41
C GLY A 200 -7.89 -2.78 -13.85
N ILE A 201 -8.07 -4.08 -13.61
CA ILE A 201 -7.14 -5.12 -14.08
C ILE A 201 -7.84 -6.03 -15.09
N ARG A 202 -7.20 -6.26 -16.22
CA ARG A 202 -7.62 -7.23 -17.25
C ARG A 202 -6.48 -8.21 -17.53
N ILE A 203 -6.85 -9.43 -17.87
CA ILE A 203 -5.90 -10.50 -18.19
C ILE A 203 -6.16 -10.96 -19.61
N VAL A 204 -5.11 -10.95 -20.42
CA VAL A 204 -5.05 -11.57 -21.74
C VAL A 204 -4.05 -12.69 -21.63
N THR A 205 -4.42 -13.87 -22.12
CA THR A 205 -3.55 -15.03 -22.13
C THR A 205 -3.27 -15.45 -23.55
N PHE A 206 -2.08 -15.97 -23.79
CA PHE A 206 -1.71 -16.50 -25.10
C PHE A 206 -0.81 -17.75 -24.96
N SER A 207 -0.90 -18.59 -25.97
CA SER A 207 -0.18 -19.86 -26.15
C SER A 207 -0.41 -20.34 -27.59
N GLU A 208 0.16 -21.49 -27.96
CA GLU A 208 0.07 -22.12 -29.29
C GLU A 208 -1.34 -22.01 -29.92
N GLY A 209 -1.52 -21.03 -30.81
CA GLY A 209 -2.78 -20.79 -31.53
C GLY A 209 -3.99 -20.42 -30.67
N LYS A 210 -3.80 -20.16 -29.37
CA LYS A 210 -4.90 -19.88 -28.43
C LYS A 210 -4.67 -18.59 -27.68
N ILE A 211 -5.59 -17.65 -27.88
CA ILE A 211 -5.65 -16.36 -27.18
C ILE A 211 -6.97 -16.27 -26.44
N SER A 212 -6.94 -15.76 -25.22
CA SER A 212 -8.17 -15.55 -24.44
C SER A 212 -8.08 -14.24 -23.66
N ILE A 213 -9.06 -13.36 -23.86
CA ILE A 213 -9.24 -12.13 -23.10
C ILE A 213 -10.25 -12.44 -22.00
N LEU A 214 -9.80 -12.44 -20.75
CA LEU A 214 -10.68 -12.66 -19.60
C LEU A 214 -11.56 -11.44 -19.36
N PRO A 215 -12.78 -11.62 -18.84
CA PRO A 215 -13.64 -10.50 -18.48
C PRO A 215 -12.95 -9.61 -17.45
N LYS A 216 -13.23 -8.30 -17.52
CA LYS A 216 -12.68 -7.35 -16.55
C LYS A 216 -13.18 -7.72 -15.16
N ALA A 217 -12.26 -8.00 -14.25
CA ALA A 217 -12.61 -8.34 -12.88
C ALA A 217 -13.31 -7.14 -12.21
N SER A 218 -14.48 -7.39 -11.64
CA SER A 218 -15.26 -6.42 -10.87
C SER A 218 -14.80 -6.32 -9.41
N SER A 219 -14.03 -7.30 -8.94
CA SER A 219 -13.48 -7.36 -7.59
C SER A 219 -12.16 -8.12 -7.53
N LEU A 220 -11.40 -7.92 -6.45
CA LEU A 220 -10.16 -8.68 -6.20
C LEU A 220 -10.43 -10.18 -6.04
N ALA A 221 -11.58 -10.57 -5.48
CA ALA A 221 -11.97 -11.97 -5.33
C ALA A 221 -12.18 -12.64 -6.70
N GLU A 222 -12.85 -11.96 -7.62
CA GLU A 222 -13.02 -12.43 -9.00
C GLU A 222 -11.66 -12.54 -9.71
N LEU A 223 -10.81 -11.51 -9.59
CA LEU A 223 -9.46 -11.53 -10.13
C LEU A 223 -8.65 -12.72 -9.60
N ARG A 224 -8.74 -13.01 -8.30
CA ARG A 224 -8.08 -14.15 -7.64
C ARG A 224 -8.53 -15.49 -8.21
N THR A 225 -9.81 -15.64 -8.52
CA THR A 225 -10.36 -16.84 -9.16
C THR A 225 -9.87 -16.96 -10.60
N GLN A 226 -9.92 -15.88 -11.37
CA GLN A 226 -9.42 -15.84 -12.76
C GLN A 226 -7.95 -16.27 -12.82
N ILE A 227 -7.05 -15.63 -12.06
CA ILE A 227 -5.62 -15.97 -12.05
C ILE A 227 -5.34 -17.37 -11.47
N GLY A 228 -6.14 -17.84 -10.51
CA GLY A 228 -5.99 -19.16 -9.91
C GLY A 228 -6.30 -20.32 -10.85
N SER A 229 -7.06 -20.05 -11.93
CA SER A 229 -7.45 -21.04 -12.94
C SER A 229 -6.48 -21.15 -14.13
N LEU A 230 -5.46 -20.30 -14.20
CA LEU A 230 -4.51 -20.28 -15.31
C LEU A 230 -3.61 -21.52 -15.29
N LYS A 231 -3.70 -22.36 -16.32
CA LYS A 231 -2.87 -23.56 -16.49
C LYS A 231 -1.90 -23.40 -17.65
N SER A 232 -0.76 -24.09 -17.56
CA SER A 232 0.20 -24.16 -18.67
C SER A 232 -0.42 -24.88 -19.87
N PHE A 233 -0.20 -24.37 -21.08
CA PHE A 233 -0.67 -24.97 -22.33
C PHE A 233 0.20 -24.55 -23.52
N GLY A 234 0.51 -25.50 -24.42
CA GLY A 234 1.16 -25.26 -25.70
C GLY A 234 2.56 -24.65 -25.63
N LYS A 235 3.18 -24.44 -26.80
CA LYS A 235 4.39 -23.60 -26.93
C LYS A 235 4.01 -22.23 -27.48
N SER A 236 4.47 -21.16 -26.84
CA SER A 236 4.26 -19.79 -27.30
C SER A 236 5.38 -19.35 -28.25
N ASN A 237 5.03 -18.56 -29.25
CA ASN A 237 5.99 -17.91 -30.15
C ASN A 237 5.67 -16.41 -30.36
N LEU A 238 6.51 -15.72 -31.13
CA LEU A 238 6.34 -14.28 -31.38
C LEU A 238 5.06 -13.96 -32.18
N ASP A 239 4.57 -14.88 -33.01
CA ASP A 239 3.34 -14.67 -33.78
C ASP A 239 2.11 -14.78 -32.86
N ASP A 240 2.10 -15.71 -31.91
CA ASP A 240 1.04 -15.80 -30.89
C ASP A 240 0.98 -14.51 -30.05
N LEU A 241 2.13 -13.98 -29.64
CA LEU A 241 2.21 -12.70 -28.91
C LEU A 241 1.70 -11.54 -29.79
N SER A 242 2.08 -11.52 -31.06
CA SER A 242 1.66 -10.49 -32.02
C SER A 242 0.14 -10.46 -32.17
N GLU A 243 -0.49 -11.63 -32.32
CA GLU A 243 -1.94 -11.75 -32.45
C GLU A 243 -2.66 -11.43 -31.13
N ALA A 244 -2.06 -11.74 -29.96
CA ALA A 244 -2.61 -11.33 -28.68
C ALA A 244 -2.68 -9.79 -28.55
N LEU A 245 -1.63 -9.09 -28.96
CA LEU A 245 -1.59 -7.62 -28.97
C LEU A 245 -2.55 -7.01 -30.00
N LEU A 246 -2.72 -7.64 -31.17
CA LEU A 246 -3.75 -7.23 -32.14
C LEU A 246 -5.16 -7.38 -31.59
N ASN A 247 -5.45 -8.46 -30.86
CA ASN A 247 -6.77 -8.66 -30.24
C ASN A 247 -7.04 -7.66 -29.11
N ILE A 248 -6.03 -7.25 -28.34
CA ILE A 248 -6.17 -6.13 -27.40
C ILE A 248 -6.61 -4.87 -28.15
N LYS A 249 -5.96 -4.55 -29.26
CA LYS A 249 -6.34 -3.40 -30.08
C LYS A 249 -7.78 -3.47 -30.57
N ARG A 250 -8.20 -4.62 -31.11
CA ARG A 250 -9.53 -4.82 -31.68
C ARG A 250 -10.64 -4.78 -30.62
N SER A 251 -10.39 -5.35 -29.43
CA SER A 251 -11.45 -5.64 -28.46
C SER A 251 -11.45 -4.72 -27.24
N LEU A 252 -10.34 -4.07 -26.91
CA LEU A 252 -10.19 -3.31 -25.65
C LEU A 252 -9.93 -1.81 -25.86
N VAL A 253 -9.57 -1.37 -27.06
CA VAL A 253 -9.31 0.05 -27.34
C VAL A 253 -10.63 0.81 -27.44
N GLY A 254 -10.93 1.60 -26.42
CA GLY A 254 -12.06 2.55 -26.32
C GLY A 254 -11.59 3.93 -25.82
N SER A 255 -12.52 4.89 -25.65
CA SER A 255 -12.20 6.32 -25.52
C SER A 255 -11.18 6.70 -24.42
N VAL A 256 -10.35 7.69 -24.75
CA VAL A 256 -9.04 8.13 -24.21
C VAL A 256 -9.10 8.74 -22.79
N SER A 257 -9.99 8.28 -21.91
CA SER A 257 -10.21 8.89 -20.58
C SER A 257 -9.31 8.33 -19.47
N LYS A 258 -8.43 7.37 -19.76
CA LYS A 258 -7.70 6.57 -18.74
C LYS A 258 -6.22 6.44 -19.04
N SER A 259 -5.39 6.40 -18.00
CA SER A 259 -4.00 5.94 -18.12
C SER A 259 -4.02 4.41 -18.30
N GLN A 260 -3.64 3.92 -19.48
CA GLN A 260 -3.72 2.50 -19.82
C GLN A 260 -2.33 1.92 -20.07
N GLU A 261 -2.00 0.83 -19.39
CA GLU A 261 -0.72 0.14 -19.54
C GLU A 261 -0.94 -1.32 -19.97
N VAL A 262 -0.18 -1.76 -20.97
CA VAL A 262 -0.12 -3.16 -21.40
C VAL A 262 1.17 -3.76 -20.84
N VAL A 263 1.03 -4.71 -19.91
CA VAL A 263 2.14 -5.37 -19.23
C VAL A 263 2.31 -6.77 -19.78
N ILE A 264 3.33 -6.97 -20.60
CA ILE A 264 3.61 -8.24 -21.26
C ILE A 264 4.57 -9.05 -20.39
N LEU A 265 4.19 -10.30 -20.10
CA LEU A 265 4.94 -11.26 -19.28
C LEU A 265 5.13 -12.54 -20.11
N THR A 266 6.33 -12.72 -20.68
CA THR A 266 6.57 -13.79 -21.66
C THR A 266 8.04 -14.20 -21.78
N ASN A 267 8.27 -15.41 -22.30
CA ASN A 267 9.54 -15.84 -22.87
C ASN A 267 9.41 -16.39 -24.31
N ALA A 268 8.36 -15.99 -25.03
CA ALA A 268 8.08 -16.42 -26.38
C ALA A 268 9.24 -16.11 -27.33
N LYS A 269 9.61 -17.08 -28.15
CA LYS A 269 10.69 -16.99 -29.13
C LYS A 269 10.17 -17.15 -30.54
N GLY A 270 10.93 -16.70 -31.53
CA GLY A 270 10.54 -16.87 -32.92
C GLY A 270 11.54 -16.29 -33.88
N LYS A 271 11.18 -16.37 -35.17
CA LYS A 271 11.95 -15.78 -36.26
C LYS A 271 11.96 -14.26 -36.09
N ILE A 272 13.16 -13.68 -36.19
CA ILE A 272 13.39 -12.24 -36.20
C ILE A 272 13.95 -11.81 -37.57
N PRO A 273 13.62 -10.60 -38.08
CA PRO A 273 12.66 -9.66 -37.50
C PRO A 273 11.21 -10.18 -37.57
N ASN A 274 10.36 -9.75 -36.63
CA ASN A 274 8.92 -10.02 -36.66
C ASN A 274 8.14 -8.71 -36.90
N PRO A 275 7.79 -8.37 -38.15
CA PRO A 275 7.11 -7.11 -38.45
C PRO A 275 5.73 -6.98 -37.80
N ALA A 276 5.02 -8.09 -37.61
CA ALA A 276 3.71 -8.11 -36.97
C ALA A 276 3.81 -7.65 -35.51
N LEU A 277 4.78 -8.19 -34.74
CA LEU A 277 5.01 -7.80 -33.36
C LEU A 277 5.34 -6.31 -33.24
N ALA A 278 6.29 -5.85 -34.06
CA ALA A 278 6.72 -4.45 -34.06
C ALA A 278 5.54 -3.51 -34.37
N SER A 279 4.73 -3.86 -35.38
CA SER A 279 3.54 -3.10 -35.74
C SER A 279 2.49 -3.10 -34.63
N SER A 280 2.23 -4.24 -33.98
CA SER A 280 1.26 -4.34 -32.88
C SER A 280 1.65 -3.48 -31.68
N ILE A 281 2.94 -3.46 -31.31
CA ILE A 281 3.46 -2.60 -30.23
C ILE A 281 3.31 -1.12 -30.59
N GLN A 282 3.77 -0.73 -31.78
CA GLN A 282 3.67 0.66 -32.25
C GLN A 282 2.21 1.13 -32.34
N ASN A 283 1.31 0.24 -32.75
CA ASN A 283 -0.11 0.51 -32.83
C ASN A 283 -0.72 0.80 -31.45
N LEU A 284 -0.40 -0.01 -30.43
CA LEU A 284 -0.87 0.23 -29.06
C LEU A 284 -0.30 1.53 -28.49
N GLN A 285 0.98 1.81 -28.75
CA GLN A 285 1.62 3.07 -28.33
C GLN A 285 0.98 4.30 -28.97
N THR A 286 0.70 4.26 -30.27
CA THR A 286 0.00 5.33 -30.99
C THR A 286 -1.43 5.52 -30.44
N SER A 287 -2.06 4.45 -29.94
CA SER A 287 -3.35 4.52 -29.26
C SER A 287 -3.27 5.00 -27.80
N GLY A 288 -2.10 5.44 -27.33
CA GLY A 288 -1.91 6.02 -25.99
C GLY A 288 -1.56 5.02 -24.90
N TYR A 289 -1.34 3.74 -25.23
CA TYR A 289 -0.96 2.73 -24.24
C TYR A 289 0.54 2.77 -23.97
N ARG A 290 0.93 2.75 -22.70
CA ARG A 290 2.31 2.42 -22.33
C ARG A 290 2.47 0.90 -22.35
N VAL A 291 3.31 0.40 -23.25
CA VAL A 291 3.57 -1.03 -23.39
C VAL A 291 4.88 -1.38 -22.69
N LEU A 292 4.81 -2.30 -21.72
CA LEU A 292 5.92 -2.77 -20.89
C LEU A 292 6.16 -4.25 -21.17
N LEU A 293 7.43 -4.66 -21.27
CA LEU A 293 7.81 -6.05 -21.46
C LEU A 293 8.67 -6.51 -20.27
N PHE A 294 8.18 -7.52 -19.57
CA PHE A 294 8.90 -8.27 -18.55
C PHE A 294 9.20 -9.65 -19.10
N THR A 295 10.48 -9.98 -19.17
CA THR A 295 10.87 -11.18 -19.87
C THR A 295 12.01 -11.94 -19.21
N ALA A 296 11.92 -13.25 -19.34
CA ALA A 296 12.91 -14.16 -18.83
C ALA A 296 14.11 -14.27 -19.78
N SER A 297 15.32 -14.40 -19.23
CA SER A 297 16.58 -14.48 -19.97
C SER A 297 16.78 -15.81 -20.73
N TYR A 298 15.77 -16.31 -21.45
CA TYR A 298 15.87 -17.48 -22.33
C TYR A 298 16.37 -17.11 -23.74
N PHE A 299 16.32 -15.85 -24.14
CA PHE A 299 16.56 -15.39 -25.51
C PHE A 299 18.02 -15.42 -25.95
N SER A 300 18.25 -15.39 -27.26
CA SER A 300 19.55 -15.10 -27.84
C SER A 300 19.88 -13.60 -27.80
N ALA A 301 21.16 -13.25 -27.95
CA ALA A 301 21.60 -11.86 -28.00
C ALA A 301 20.93 -11.07 -29.15
N SER A 302 20.63 -11.73 -30.27
CA SER A 302 19.94 -11.14 -31.42
C SER A 302 18.47 -10.84 -31.11
N GLN A 303 17.77 -11.74 -30.42
CA GLN A 303 16.41 -11.50 -29.93
C GLN A 303 16.35 -10.36 -28.91
N THR A 304 17.29 -10.30 -27.96
CA THR A 304 17.38 -9.17 -27.02
C THR A 304 17.60 -7.84 -27.73
N ARG A 305 18.48 -7.79 -28.74
CA ARG A 305 18.68 -6.58 -29.56
C ARG A 305 17.42 -6.19 -30.33
N TYR A 306 16.70 -7.17 -30.88
CA TYR A 306 15.43 -6.94 -31.56
C TYR A 306 14.38 -6.35 -30.61
N TYR A 307 14.20 -6.90 -29.40
CA TYR A 307 13.30 -6.32 -28.40
C TYR A 307 13.71 -4.90 -27.98
N LYS A 308 15.01 -4.65 -27.75
CA LYS A 308 15.51 -3.30 -27.45
C LYS A 308 15.29 -2.30 -28.60
N GLY A 309 15.14 -2.79 -29.83
CA GLY A 309 14.84 -1.96 -31.00
C GLY A 309 13.36 -1.59 -31.15
N ILE A 310 12.43 -2.41 -30.63
CA ILE A 310 10.98 -2.18 -30.77
C ILE A 310 10.33 -1.59 -29.51
N PHE A 311 10.98 -1.70 -28.34
CA PHE A 311 10.52 -1.10 -27.09
C PHE A 311 11.29 0.18 -26.75
N PRO A 312 10.62 1.27 -26.32
CA PRO A 312 11.28 2.47 -25.81
C PRO A 312 12.21 2.17 -24.63
N LYS A 313 13.24 3.01 -24.44
CA LYS A 313 14.14 2.92 -23.28
C LYS A 313 13.31 2.97 -21.98
N GLY A 314 13.57 2.04 -21.06
CA GLY A 314 12.88 1.95 -19.78
C GLY A 314 11.55 1.18 -19.79
N ASN A 315 11.16 0.57 -20.92
CA ASN A 315 9.95 -0.26 -21.03
C ASN A 315 10.25 -1.76 -21.19
N LEU A 316 11.52 -2.16 -21.16
CA LEU A 316 11.96 -3.56 -21.22
C LEU A 316 12.70 -3.92 -19.92
N PHE A 317 12.24 -4.98 -19.27
CA PHE A 317 12.73 -5.46 -17.98
C PHE A 317 13.13 -6.93 -18.07
N ASP A 318 14.42 -7.20 -17.87
CA ASP A 318 14.97 -8.55 -17.86
C ASP A 318 14.87 -9.15 -16.45
N ILE A 319 14.13 -10.25 -16.31
CA ILE A 319 14.00 -11.00 -15.07
C ILE A 319 15.36 -11.63 -14.74
N THR A 320 15.79 -11.40 -13.50
CA THR A 320 17.04 -11.93 -12.93
C THR A 320 16.71 -13.10 -12.01
N TYR A 321 17.58 -14.11 -12.02
CA TYR A 321 17.41 -15.34 -11.25
C TYR A 321 18.50 -15.51 -10.22
N PHE A 322 18.11 -16.03 -9.06
CA PHE A 322 18.96 -16.19 -7.89
C PHE A 322 18.91 -17.61 -7.40
N ARG A 323 20.08 -18.20 -7.13
CA ARG A 323 20.19 -19.47 -6.43
C ARG A 323 21.36 -19.44 -5.49
N LYS A 324 21.10 -19.62 -4.19
CA LYS A 324 22.16 -19.82 -3.21
C LYS A 324 22.66 -21.25 -3.32
N ILE A 325 23.97 -21.42 -3.33
CA ILE A 325 24.65 -22.72 -3.43
C ILE A 325 25.69 -22.84 -2.33
N SER A 326 25.97 -24.08 -1.93
CA SER A 326 27.12 -24.42 -1.10
C SER A 326 28.03 -25.39 -1.84
N THR A 327 29.32 -25.06 -1.88
CA THR A 327 30.38 -25.84 -2.51
C THR A 327 31.29 -26.47 -1.45
N THR A 328 32.35 -27.16 -1.88
CA THR A 328 33.42 -27.65 -0.99
C THR A 328 34.17 -26.55 -0.25
N LYS A 329 34.17 -25.32 -0.77
CA LYS A 329 35.00 -24.23 -0.26
C LYS A 329 34.19 -23.20 0.49
N ASP A 330 32.98 -22.90 0.02
CA ASP A 330 32.23 -21.71 0.40
C ASP A 330 30.73 -21.84 0.10
N SER A 331 29.95 -20.88 0.63
CA SER A 331 28.58 -20.62 0.21
C SER A 331 28.53 -19.31 -0.58
N LYS A 332 27.77 -19.31 -1.68
CA LYS A 332 27.65 -18.14 -2.57
C LYS A 332 26.28 -18.08 -3.23
N THR A 333 25.90 -16.90 -3.69
CA THR A 333 24.69 -16.69 -4.48
C THR A 333 25.07 -16.62 -5.96
N LEU A 334 24.56 -17.55 -6.75
CA LEU A 334 24.61 -17.47 -8.21
C LEU A 334 23.49 -16.57 -8.71
N ILE A 335 23.83 -15.73 -9.68
CA ILE A 335 22.92 -14.77 -10.30
C ILE A 335 22.96 -14.98 -11.80
N PHE A 336 21.80 -15.19 -12.42
CA PHE A 336 21.68 -15.28 -13.88
C PHE A 336 20.90 -14.08 -14.40
N ARG A 337 21.60 -13.23 -15.17
CA ARG A 337 21.08 -11.95 -15.68
C ARG A 337 21.61 -11.71 -17.09
N GLY A 338 20.75 -11.42 -18.06
CA GLY A 338 21.17 -11.06 -19.41
C GLY A 338 22.01 -12.15 -20.10
N ARG A 339 21.68 -13.42 -19.86
CA ARG A 339 22.46 -14.62 -20.25
C ARG A 339 23.85 -14.77 -19.62
N GLN A 340 24.19 -13.94 -18.66
CA GLN A 340 25.47 -14.02 -17.96
C GLN A 340 25.28 -14.62 -16.57
N ILE A 341 26.16 -15.56 -16.22
CA ILE A 341 26.27 -16.08 -14.86
C ILE A 341 27.23 -15.18 -14.09
N TYR A 342 26.78 -14.74 -12.94
CA TYR A 342 27.56 -14.05 -11.94
C TYR A 342 27.50 -14.81 -10.61
N PHE A 343 28.43 -14.53 -9.72
CA PHE A 343 28.37 -15.02 -8.34
C PHE A 343 28.86 -13.96 -7.35
N THR A 344 28.40 -14.08 -6.11
CA THR A 344 28.86 -13.24 -5.00
C THR A 344 28.80 -14.01 -3.69
N TYR A 345 29.71 -13.66 -2.79
CA TYR A 345 29.75 -14.16 -1.40
C TYR A 345 28.86 -13.35 -0.46
N SER A 346 28.41 -12.17 -0.91
CA SER A 346 27.50 -11.32 -0.16
C SER A 346 26.08 -11.87 -0.21
N ASN A 347 25.31 -11.63 0.84
CA ASN A 347 23.90 -12.02 0.88
C ASN A 347 23.08 -11.08 -0.01
N VAL A 348 22.78 -11.53 -1.24
CA VAL A 348 21.97 -10.77 -2.21
C VAL A 348 20.55 -11.31 -2.25
N SER A 349 19.57 -10.41 -2.12
CA SER A 349 18.14 -10.71 -2.14
C SER A 349 17.52 -10.42 -3.52
N PRO A 350 16.46 -11.13 -3.96
CA PRO A 350 15.68 -10.74 -5.14
C PRO A 350 14.96 -9.39 -5.03
N ASN A 351 14.86 -8.82 -3.82
CA ASN A 351 14.11 -7.59 -3.53
C ASN A 351 14.98 -6.31 -3.53
N GLN A 352 16.22 -6.38 -4.03
CA GLN A 352 17.11 -5.22 -4.07
C GLN A 352 17.64 -4.97 -5.48
N ALA A 353 17.97 -3.71 -5.76
CA ALA A 353 18.74 -3.35 -6.93
C ALA A 353 20.17 -3.92 -6.81
N ILE A 354 20.69 -4.45 -7.92
CA ILE A 354 22.02 -5.06 -7.96
C ILE A 354 22.90 -4.25 -8.88
N ASP A 355 23.98 -3.74 -8.31
CA ASP A 355 25.08 -3.18 -9.07
C ASP A 355 25.94 -4.31 -9.63
N GLU A 356 25.98 -4.43 -10.96
CA GLU A 356 26.79 -5.44 -11.65
C GLU A 356 28.29 -5.30 -11.34
N SER A 357 28.75 -4.08 -11.00
CA SER A 357 30.16 -3.84 -10.63
C SER A 357 30.59 -4.61 -9.38
N SER A 358 29.64 -4.95 -8.51
CA SER A 358 29.85 -5.67 -7.26
C SER A 358 29.84 -7.20 -7.41
N LEU A 359 29.65 -7.71 -8.63
CA LEU A 359 29.49 -9.14 -8.91
C LEU A 359 30.71 -9.74 -9.62
N ASN A 360 31.04 -10.99 -9.27
CA ASN A 360 32.04 -11.74 -10.01
C ASN A 360 31.41 -12.37 -11.24
N LYS A 361 31.84 -11.95 -12.43
CA LYS A 361 31.38 -12.49 -13.70
C LYS A 361 32.07 -13.83 -14.00
N VAL A 362 31.30 -14.85 -14.34
CA VAL A 362 31.83 -16.16 -14.76
C VAL A 362 32.27 -16.10 -16.21
N SER A 363 33.54 -16.39 -16.47
CA SER A 363 34.07 -16.47 -17.84
C SER A 363 33.52 -17.70 -18.55
N TYR A 364 32.96 -17.50 -19.76
CA TYR A 364 32.53 -18.59 -20.61
C TYR A 364 33.68 -19.07 -21.49
N SER A 365 33.81 -20.39 -21.64
CA SER A 365 34.80 -21.02 -22.50
C SER A 365 34.20 -22.19 -23.27
N GLY A 366 34.78 -22.51 -24.43
CA GLY A 366 34.37 -23.66 -25.25
C GLY A 366 32.92 -23.56 -25.73
N LYS A 367 32.15 -24.65 -25.53
CA LYS A 367 30.76 -24.80 -26.03
C LYS A 367 29.76 -23.76 -25.50
N TYR A 368 30.13 -22.94 -24.52
CA TYR A 368 29.25 -21.96 -23.87
C TYR A 368 29.46 -20.51 -24.29
N MET A 369 30.49 -20.19 -25.09
CA MET A 369 30.83 -18.80 -25.44
C MET A 369 29.67 -18.05 -26.14
N GLU A 370 28.80 -18.75 -26.87
CA GLU A 370 27.65 -18.15 -27.57
C GLU A 370 26.38 -19.03 -27.56
N SER A 371 26.32 -20.04 -26.69
CA SER A 371 25.26 -21.05 -26.76
C SER A 371 23.94 -20.58 -26.16
N GLU A 372 22.83 -20.82 -26.87
CA GLU A 372 21.46 -20.72 -26.33
C GLU A 372 21.17 -21.72 -25.20
N SER A 373 22.05 -22.71 -24.99
CA SER A 373 21.87 -23.75 -23.97
C SER A 373 21.80 -23.17 -22.57
N ILE A 374 22.46 -22.04 -22.28
CA ILE A 374 22.41 -21.43 -20.94
C ILE A 374 21.05 -20.76 -20.71
N ASN A 375 20.37 -21.17 -19.65
CA ASN A 375 19.06 -20.67 -19.27
C ASN A 375 18.83 -20.76 -17.73
N PRO A 376 17.76 -20.16 -17.20
CA PRO A 376 17.46 -20.15 -15.77
C PRO A 376 17.33 -21.52 -15.10
N LEU A 377 17.15 -22.62 -15.84
CA LEU A 377 17.02 -23.96 -15.29
C LEU A 377 18.36 -24.67 -15.12
N ASN A 378 19.34 -24.37 -15.98
CA ASN A 378 20.61 -25.11 -16.03
C ASN A 378 21.86 -24.26 -15.75
N PHE A 379 21.73 -22.95 -15.50
CA PHE A 379 22.89 -22.09 -15.23
C PHE A 379 23.73 -22.54 -14.01
N MET A 380 23.13 -23.23 -13.04
CA MET A 380 23.85 -23.79 -11.89
C MET A 380 24.76 -24.97 -12.30
N GLU A 381 24.27 -25.86 -13.16
CA GLU A 381 25.05 -26.98 -13.69
C GLU A 381 26.20 -26.45 -14.56
N ILE A 382 25.90 -25.46 -15.41
CA ILE A 382 26.88 -24.81 -16.27
C ILE A 382 27.94 -24.07 -15.45
N TYR A 383 27.56 -23.41 -14.35
CA TYR A 383 28.51 -22.84 -13.40
C TYR A 383 29.48 -23.90 -12.88
N SER A 384 28.96 -25.05 -12.44
CA SER A 384 29.78 -26.17 -11.93
C SER A 384 30.73 -26.71 -13.01
N GLU A 385 30.26 -26.88 -14.25
CA GLU A 385 31.11 -27.30 -15.38
C GLU A 385 32.22 -26.29 -15.70
N LEU A 386 31.91 -24.99 -15.71
CA LEU A 386 32.86 -23.94 -16.09
C LEU A 386 33.91 -23.65 -15.02
N THR A 387 33.54 -23.78 -13.75
CA THR A 387 34.42 -23.43 -12.61
C THR A 387 35.11 -24.63 -11.98
N GLY A 388 34.61 -25.85 -12.24
CA GLY A 388 35.04 -27.06 -11.55
C GLY A 388 34.55 -27.17 -10.11
N ASP A 389 33.70 -26.23 -9.64
CA ASP A 389 33.16 -26.25 -8.29
C ASP A 389 32.10 -27.35 -8.14
N LYS A 390 32.32 -28.29 -7.23
CA LYS A 390 31.33 -29.31 -6.86
C LYS A 390 30.28 -28.72 -5.92
N ILE A 391 29.02 -28.70 -6.35
CA ILE A 391 27.88 -28.18 -5.59
C ILE A 391 27.29 -29.31 -4.74
N PHE A 392 27.14 -29.10 -3.43
CA PHE A 392 26.53 -30.08 -2.52
C PHE A 392 25.06 -29.79 -2.26
N THR A 393 24.72 -28.53 -2.05
CA THR A 393 23.35 -28.09 -1.75
C THR A 393 23.03 -26.81 -2.50
N SER A 394 21.75 -26.64 -2.81
CA SER A 394 21.24 -25.43 -3.45
C SER A 394 19.84 -25.10 -2.96
N ASP A 395 19.58 -23.82 -2.74
CA ASP A 395 18.25 -23.33 -2.40
C ASP A 395 17.31 -23.35 -3.61
N THR A 396 16.03 -23.09 -3.35
CA THR A 396 15.02 -22.92 -4.42
C THR A 396 15.38 -21.73 -5.31
N LEU A 397 15.06 -21.84 -6.61
CA LEU A 397 15.30 -20.74 -7.55
C LEU A 397 14.34 -19.59 -7.27
N GLN A 398 14.88 -18.40 -7.07
CA GLN A 398 14.11 -17.17 -6.88
C GLN A 398 14.27 -16.25 -8.10
N THR A 399 13.28 -15.38 -8.32
CA THR A 399 13.36 -14.33 -9.34
C THR A 399 13.03 -12.97 -8.72
N ASN A 400 13.44 -11.88 -9.38
CA ASN A 400 13.11 -10.52 -8.95
C ASN A 400 11.87 -9.95 -9.65
N LEU A 401 11.02 -10.78 -10.27
CA LEU A 401 9.86 -10.29 -11.04
C LEU A 401 8.92 -9.44 -10.19
N THR A 402 8.65 -9.86 -8.95
CA THR A 402 7.82 -9.12 -7.99
C THR A 402 8.40 -7.73 -7.71
N PHE A 403 9.71 -7.64 -7.50
CA PHE A 403 10.42 -6.39 -7.28
C PHE A 403 10.35 -5.46 -8.50
N LEU A 404 10.59 -6.02 -9.70
CA LEU A 404 10.49 -5.26 -10.94
C LEU A 404 9.08 -4.73 -11.20
N LEU A 405 8.05 -5.58 -11.03
CA LEU A 405 6.66 -5.17 -11.20
C LEU A 405 6.26 -4.09 -10.18
N SER A 406 6.71 -4.20 -8.93
CA SER A 406 6.44 -3.20 -7.90
C SER A 406 7.06 -1.84 -8.26
N GLY A 407 8.36 -1.83 -8.59
CA GLY A 407 9.07 -0.59 -8.92
C GLY A 407 8.60 0.10 -10.20
N VAL A 408 7.85 -0.58 -11.07
CA VAL A 408 7.31 -0.02 -12.31
C VAL A 408 5.84 0.33 -12.18
N LEU A 409 5.03 -0.58 -11.65
CA LEU A 409 3.58 -0.44 -11.63
C LEU A 409 3.08 0.29 -10.38
N LEU A 410 3.84 0.27 -9.29
CA LEU A 410 3.39 0.74 -7.98
C LEU A 410 4.26 1.88 -7.46
N LYS A 411 5.05 2.51 -8.35
CA LYS A 411 5.81 3.73 -8.04
C LYS A 411 4.86 4.73 -7.37
N ASP A 412 5.20 5.05 -6.12
CA ASP A 412 4.34 5.81 -5.22
C ASP A 412 4.04 7.19 -5.82
N GLU A 413 2.80 7.40 -6.28
CA GLU A 413 2.25 8.73 -6.62
C GLU A 413 2.25 9.69 -5.41
N PHE A 414 2.62 9.17 -4.23
CA PHE A 414 2.60 9.85 -2.94
C PHE A 414 3.99 10.21 -2.39
N ARG A 415 5.08 9.92 -3.14
CA ARG A 415 6.45 10.30 -2.74
C ARG A 415 6.85 11.59 -3.42
N GLU A 416 6.92 12.68 -2.66
CA GLU A 416 7.61 13.89 -3.08
C GLU A 416 9.11 13.74 -2.75
N GLY A 417 10.00 14.18 -3.65
CA GLY A 417 11.43 13.85 -3.62
C GLY A 417 12.26 14.40 -2.44
N ASN A 418 11.65 14.92 -1.37
CA ASN A 418 12.31 15.59 -0.23
C ASN A 418 11.72 15.19 1.14
N GLU A 419 11.23 13.96 1.30
CA GLU A 419 10.68 13.46 2.57
C GLU A 419 11.79 12.98 3.53
N THR A 420 11.57 13.15 4.85
CA THR A 420 12.47 12.60 5.88
C THR A 420 12.00 11.22 6.28
N GLU A 421 12.89 10.22 6.23
CA GLU A 421 12.58 8.85 6.61
C GLU A 421 13.01 8.59 8.06
N VAL A 422 12.11 8.09 8.90
CA VAL A 422 12.33 7.86 10.34
C VAL A 422 12.00 6.41 10.69
N LEU A 423 12.92 5.73 11.37
CA LEU A 423 12.70 4.38 11.90
C LEU A 423 12.10 4.51 13.29
N VAL A 424 10.86 4.06 13.45
CA VAL A 424 10.14 4.11 14.73
C VAL A 424 9.98 2.70 15.29
N LYS A 425 10.33 2.51 16.57
CA LYS A 425 10.08 1.30 17.34
C LYS A 425 8.81 1.44 18.17
N SER A 426 7.79 0.66 17.83
CA SER A 426 6.55 0.50 18.59
C SER A 426 6.49 -0.93 19.14
N GLY A 427 6.53 -1.05 20.47
CA GLY A 427 6.65 -2.35 21.15
C GLY A 427 7.90 -3.13 20.70
N GLU A 428 7.69 -4.34 20.20
CA GLU A 428 8.76 -5.23 19.71
C GLU A 428 9.14 -5.00 18.24
N LYS A 429 8.43 -4.13 17.51
CA LYS A 429 8.60 -3.94 16.07
C LYS A 429 9.18 -2.57 15.75
N ALA A 430 10.05 -2.53 14.74
CA ALA A 430 10.57 -1.29 14.17
C ALA A 430 10.20 -1.22 12.69
N TYR A 431 9.79 -0.05 12.22
CA TYR A 431 9.37 0.17 10.84
C TYR A 431 9.64 1.61 10.41
N TRP A 432 9.83 1.79 9.11
CA TRP A 432 10.12 3.10 8.52
C TRP A 432 8.84 3.87 8.25
N ILE A 433 8.88 5.17 8.53
CA ILE A 433 7.81 6.12 8.24
C ILE A 433 8.39 7.36 7.56
N PHE A 434 7.58 8.04 6.77
CA PHE A 434 7.94 9.26 6.06
C PHE A 434 7.29 10.47 6.73
N LEU A 435 8.08 11.51 7.01
CA LEU A 435 7.59 12.78 7.57
C LEU A 435 7.57 13.86 6.47
N PRO A 436 6.58 14.78 6.52
CA PRO A 436 6.46 15.82 5.51
C PRO A 436 7.56 16.86 5.68
N GLN A 437 7.85 17.56 4.58
CA GLN A 437 8.78 18.67 4.59
C GLN A 437 8.30 19.78 5.55
N GLY A 438 9.20 20.30 6.38
CA GLY A 438 8.90 21.35 7.36
C GLY A 438 8.38 20.85 8.71
N MET A 439 8.11 19.54 8.87
CA MET A 439 7.95 18.97 10.20
C MET A 439 9.28 18.96 10.94
N LYS A 440 9.27 19.27 12.25
CA LYS A 440 10.46 19.16 13.10
C LYS A 440 10.94 17.70 13.06
N ILE A 441 12.17 17.51 12.56
CA ILE A 441 12.83 16.21 12.52
C ILE A 441 13.06 15.74 13.97
N PRO A 442 12.59 14.55 14.35
CA PRO A 442 12.78 14.04 15.70
C PRO A 442 14.23 13.62 15.94
N GLN A 443 14.68 13.68 17.19
CA GLN A 443 15.98 13.16 17.58
C GLN A 443 15.94 11.64 17.76
N VAL A 444 17.10 10.98 17.62
CA VAL A 444 17.24 9.58 18.02
C VAL A 444 16.88 9.46 19.49
N ASP A 445 16.15 8.40 19.85
CA ASP A 445 15.57 8.13 21.16
C ASP A 445 14.39 9.00 21.61
N GLU A 446 13.96 9.97 20.79
CA GLU A 446 12.76 10.75 21.05
C GLU A 446 11.50 9.85 21.00
N GLN A 447 10.58 10.07 21.94
CA GLN A 447 9.24 9.47 21.91
C GLN A 447 8.35 10.31 21.01
N VAL A 448 7.77 9.67 19.99
CA VAL A 448 6.97 10.35 18.97
C VAL A 448 5.55 9.78 18.92
N GLN A 449 4.62 10.66 18.57
CA GLN A 449 3.22 10.32 18.33
C GLN A 449 2.76 11.05 17.07
N TYR A 450 2.47 10.29 16.02
CA TYR A 450 2.04 10.82 14.74
C TYR A 450 0.66 10.31 14.39
N GLN A 451 -0.21 11.22 14.00
CA GLN A 451 -1.43 10.89 13.29
C GLN A 451 -1.08 10.82 11.81
N THR A 452 -1.37 9.70 11.16
CA THR A 452 -1.04 9.51 9.75
C THR A 452 -2.17 8.82 8.99
N ARG A 453 -2.00 8.76 7.67
CA ARG A 453 -2.77 7.91 6.78
C ARG A 453 -1.83 6.91 6.13
N TYR A 454 -2.13 5.62 6.27
CA TYR A 454 -1.50 4.59 5.48
C TYR A 454 -2.26 4.34 4.20
N VAL A 455 -1.49 4.04 3.16
CA VAL A 455 -1.97 3.48 1.90
C VAL A 455 -1.21 2.19 1.63
N PRO A 456 -1.79 1.28 0.87
CA PRO A 456 -1.03 0.13 0.43
C PRO A 456 0.12 0.52 -0.51
N SER A 457 1.26 -0.13 -0.36
CA SER A 457 2.43 0.10 -1.22
C SER A 457 3.28 -1.16 -1.30
N ALA A 458 3.47 -1.69 -2.51
CA ALA A 458 4.33 -2.86 -2.70
C ALA A 458 5.82 -2.52 -2.78
N ASN A 459 6.18 -1.24 -2.83
CA ASN A 459 7.58 -0.80 -2.73
C ASN A 459 8.05 -0.72 -1.27
N SER A 460 7.11 -0.76 -0.33
CA SER A 460 7.41 -0.89 1.09
C SER A 460 7.66 -2.36 1.45
N VAL A 461 8.69 -2.61 2.27
CA VAL A 461 8.99 -3.93 2.84
C VAL A 461 7.78 -4.51 3.57
N ASP A 462 6.95 -3.65 4.16
CA ASP A 462 5.77 -4.06 4.93
C ASP A 462 4.50 -4.22 4.10
N GLY A 463 4.52 -3.84 2.81
CA GLY A 463 3.36 -3.85 1.91
C GLY A 463 2.40 -2.65 2.09
N VAL A 464 2.74 -1.73 3.00
CA VAL A 464 2.00 -0.49 3.26
C VAL A 464 2.99 0.65 3.53
N VAL A 465 2.59 1.88 3.24
CA VAL A 465 3.39 3.07 3.51
C VAL A 465 2.51 4.18 4.07
N ASN A 466 3.05 5.00 4.94
CA ASN A 466 2.36 6.19 5.41
C ASN A 466 2.53 7.33 4.39
N VAL A 467 1.52 8.17 4.24
CA VAL A 467 1.57 9.35 3.37
C VAL A 467 2.20 10.50 4.17
N ALA A 468 3.40 10.93 3.78
CA ALA A 468 4.17 11.95 4.48
C ALA A 468 3.37 13.25 4.68
N ASN A 469 2.80 13.79 3.61
CA ASN A 469 1.99 15.03 3.63
C ASN A 469 0.68 14.93 4.44
N LEU A 470 0.29 13.74 4.89
CA LEU A 470 -0.86 13.52 5.78
C LEU A 470 -0.43 13.04 7.18
N THR A 471 0.86 13.16 7.49
CA THR A 471 1.45 12.81 8.77
C THR A 471 1.66 14.08 9.59
N GLU A 472 1.05 14.14 10.77
CA GLU A 472 1.06 15.29 11.66
C GLU A 472 1.38 14.85 13.09
N ASN A 473 1.94 15.75 13.90
CA ASN A 473 2.11 15.50 15.34
C ASN A 473 0.73 15.33 16.01
N TYR A 474 0.53 14.21 16.70
CA TYR A 474 -0.67 13.98 17.47
C TYR A 474 -0.49 14.52 18.90
N LYS A 475 -1.43 15.35 19.37
CA LYS A 475 -1.30 16.11 20.62
C LYS A 475 -2.24 15.66 21.75
N ILE A 476 -3.17 14.76 21.45
CA ILE A 476 -4.16 14.23 22.41
C ILE A 476 -3.63 12.90 22.94
N SER A 477 -4.15 12.41 24.08
CA SER A 477 -3.87 11.05 24.52
C SER A 477 -4.29 10.04 23.42
N PRO A 478 -3.37 9.23 22.88
CA PRO A 478 -3.67 8.31 21.80
C PRO A 478 -4.55 7.15 22.28
N SER A 479 -5.51 6.75 21.44
CA SER A 479 -6.24 5.51 21.66
C SER A 479 -5.42 4.31 21.21
N GLN A 480 -5.41 3.26 22.03
CA GLN A 480 -4.79 1.97 21.72
C GLN A 480 -5.48 1.28 20.53
N ILE A 481 -6.78 1.56 20.31
CA ILE A 481 -7.56 1.03 19.18
C ILE A 481 -7.00 1.52 17.84
N LEU A 482 -6.43 2.73 17.84
CA LEU A 482 -5.87 3.38 16.66
C LEU A 482 -4.36 3.21 16.54
N GLU A 483 -3.70 2.54 17.49
CA GLU A 483 -2.26 2.29 17.39
C GLU A 483 -2.00 1.26 16.29
N CYS A 484 -1.31 1.68 15.23
CA CYS A 484 -1.10 0.88 14.05
C CYS A 484 0.39 0.64 13.77
N THR A 485 0.72 -0.63 13.62
CA THR A 485 1.94 -1.11 12.96
C THR A 485 1.60 -1.49 11.51
N PRO A 486 2.58 -1.52 10.59
CA PRO A 486 2.33 -1.89 9.20
C PRO A 486 1.58 -3.23 9.03
N ILE A 487 1.81 -4.20 9.93
CA ILE A 487 1.11 -5.48 9.94
C ILE A 487 -0.38 -5.32 10.26
N GLN A 488 -0.73 -4.50 11.26
CA GLN A 488 -2.14 -4.22 11.59
C GLN A 488 -2.84 -3.50 10.43
N VAL A 489 -2.17 -2.53 9.82
CA VAL A 489 -2.67 -1.81 8.65
C VAL A 489 -2.91 -2.76 7.48
N ARG A 490 -1.94 -3.63 7.16
CA ARG A 490 -2.08 -4.62 6.09
C ARG A 490 -3.24 -5.59 6.37
N ASN A 491 -3.36 -6.07 7.60
CA ASN A 491 -4.48 -6.94 7.98
C ASN A 491 -5.82 -6.21 7.83
N TYR A 492 -5.89 -4.91 8.18
CA TYR A 492 -7.08 -4.09 7.95
C TYR A 492 -7.43 -4.03 6.45
N PHE A 493 -6.47 -3.77 5.55
CA PHE A 493 -6.71 -3.76 4.11
C PHE A 493 -7.02 -5.14 3.50
N GLN A 494 -6.55 -6.23 4.11
CA GLN A 494 -6.90 -7.58 3.65
C GLN A 494 -8.32 -7.96 4.03
N ASN A 495 -8.78 -7.47 5.19
CA ASN A 495 -10.10 -7.77 5.74
C ASN A 495 -11.17 -6.75 5.34
N THR A 496 -10.76 -5.60 4.76
CA THR A 496 -11.66 -4.54 4.30
C THR A 496 -11.35 -4.16 2.85
N ASN A 497 -12.35 -3.73 2.08
CA ASN A 497 -12.15 -3.24 0.71
C ASN A 497 -11.67 -1.76 0.69
N LYS A 498 -10.85 -1.35 1.66
CA LYS A 498 -10.44 0.06 1.83
C LYS A 498 -9.06 0.33 1.22
N SER A 499 -8.93 1.51 0.63
CA SER A 499 -7.70 1.98 -0.02
C SER A 499 -6.82 2.84 0.88
N SER A 500 -7.31 3.24 2.05
CA SER A 500 -6.53 3.98 3.04
C SER A 500 -7.04 3.75 4.46
N PHE A 501 -6.15 3.94 5.43
CA PHE A 501 -6.46 3.76 6.85
C PHE A 501 -5.81 4.87 7.66
N GLU A 502 -6.58 5.53 8.52
CA GLU A 502 -6.11 6.62 9.37
C GLU A 502 -5.89 6.09 10.78
N CYS A 503 -4.69 6.30 11.31
CA CYS A 503 -4.27 5.70 12.56
C CYS A 503 -3.12 6.48 13.21
N ILE A 504 -2.70 6.04 14.38
CA ILE A 504 -1.67 6.66 15.20
C ILE A 504 -0.43 5.77 15.22
N ILE A 505 0.71 6.35 14.88
CA ILE A 505 2.04 5.78 15.12
C ILE A 505 2.53 6.30 16.46
N ARG A 506 2.86 5.41 17.39
CA ARG A 506 3.47 5.73 18.68
C ARG A 506 4.72 4.89 18.89
N GLY A 507 5.84 5.52 19.24
CA GLY A 507 7.06 4.77 19.49
C GLY A 507 8.30 5.61 19.75
N ARG A 508 9.43 4.92 19.90
CA ARG A 508 10.78 5.51 20.04
C ARG A 508 11.46 5.61 18.70
N VAL A 509 12.05 6.75 18.38
CA VAL A 509 12.87 6.90 17.17
C VAL A 509 14.20 6.17 17.34
N LEU A 510 14.53 5.30 16.39
CA LEU A 510 15.80 4.56 16.36
C LEU A 510 16.80 5.15 15.37
N GLN A 511 16.31 5.70 14.25
CA GLN A 511 17.15 6.22 13.18
C GLN A 511 16.40 7.27 12.37
N VAL A 512 17.12 8.23 11.80
CA VAL A 512 16.63 9.22 10.85
C VAL A 512 17.52 9.19 9.60
N LYS A 513 16.92 9.22 8.42
CA LYS A 513 17.59 9.30 7.10
C LYS A 513 17.00 10.43 6.27
N GLY A 514 17.82 11.02 5.39
CA GLY A 514 17.43 12.18 4.58
C GLY A 514 17.92 13.53 5.11
N LEU A 515 19.06 13.51 5.82
CA LEU A 515 19.89 14.70 6.10
C LEU A 515 20.99 14.83 5.05
#